data_AF-A0A967FBC1-F1
#
_entry.id   AF-A0A967FBC1-F1
#
_cell.length_a   1.000
_cell.length_b   1.000
_cell.length_c   1.000
_cell.angle_alpha   90.00
_cell.angle_beta   90.00
_cell.angle_gamma   90.00
#
_symmetry.space_group_name_H-M   'P 1'
#
loop_
_entity.id
_entity.type
_entity.pdbx_description
1 polymer ?
#
loop_
_entity_poly.entity_id
_entity_poly.type
_entity_poly.pdbx_seq_one_letter_code
_entity_poly.pdbx_strand_id
1 'polypeptide(L)'
;MLDFFELYGQSAKTALGFFWKSGWAFVLGYFVSGMIQAFVPKKELTKYMGDADLKSISLSTFFGAASSSCSFAALAAARSLVKKGAHFIAAVAFMFASTNLVIELGILILIFLGWQFLAAELIGGLVLIAISSLLIKWTYPESWLQAAREKVEQDDDGLTEDFDWKERITSKEG
;
A
#
# COMPACT_ATOMS: atom_id res chain seq x y z
N MET A 1 -40.42 -15.67 -17.02
CA MET A 1 -39.44 -15.30 -18.08
C MET A 1 -39.10 -13.81 -18.02
N LEU A 2 -40.07 -12.90 -17.78
CA LEU A 2 -39.82 -11.48 -17.54
C LEU A 2 -38.97 -11.20 -16.27
N ASP A 3 -39.20 -11.94 -15.17
CA ASP A 3 -38.37 -11.83 -13.96
C ASP A 3 -36.87 -12.08 -14.22
N PHE A 4 -36.53 -13.03 -15.10
CA PHE A 4 -35.13 -13.35 -15.39
C PHE A 4 -34.42 -12.17 -16.09
N PHE A 5 -35.08 -11.54 -17.05
CA PHE A 5 -34.53 -10.39 -17.76
C PHE A 5 -34.42 -9.15 -16.87
N GLU A 6 -35.37 -8.97 -15.94
CA GLU A 6 -35.36 -7.86 -14.99
C GLU A 6 -34.28 -8.05 -13.92
N LEU A 7 -34.14 -9.26 -13.37
CA LEU A 7 -33.07 -9.62 -12.44
C LEU A 7 -31.68 -9.51 -13.10
N TYR A 8 -31.56 -9.96 -14.34
CA TYR A 8 -30.32 -9.84 -15.13
C TYR A 8 -29.99 -8.36 -15.41
N GLY A 9 -30.99 -7.56 -15.76
CA GLY A 9 -30.83 -6.11 -15.97
C GLY A 9 -30.43 -5.36 -14.70
N GLN A 10 -31.03 -5.68 -13.54
CA GLN A 10 -30.62 -5.12 -12.25
C GLN A 10 -29.22 -5.56 -11.84
N SER A 11 -28.89 -6.84 -12.02
CA SER A 11 -27.56 -7.37 -11.73
C SER A 11 -26.49 -6.70 -12.60
N ALA A 12 -26.75 -6.53 -13.89
CA ALA A 12 -25.84 -5.85 -14.82
C ALA A 12 -25.63 -4.37 -14.46
N LYS A 13 -26.70 -3.64 -14.13
CA LYS A 13 -26.61 -2.24 -13.67
C LYS A 13 -25.84 -2.13 -12.35
N THR A 14 -26.03 -3.07 -11.44
CA THR A 14 -25.33 -3.10 -10.15
C THR A 14 -23.85 -3.42 -10.34
N ALA A 15 -23.52 -4.39 -11.19
CA ALA A 15 -22.15 -4.72 -11.55
C ALA A 15 -21.43 -3.55 -12.23
N LEU A 16 -22.09 -2.86 -13.17
CA LEU A 16 -21.56 -1.64 -13.79
C LEU A 16 -21.39 -0.49 -12.79
N GLY A 17 -22.32 -0.33 -11.85
CA GLY A 17 -22.22 0.66 -10.78
C GLY A 17 -21.02 0.40 -9.87
N PHE A 18 -20.82 -0.85 -9.43
CA PHE A 18 -19.65 -1.25 -8.66
C PHE A 18 -18.37 -1.14 -9.47
N PHE A 19 -18.36 -1.56 -10.73
CA PHE A 19 -17.21 -1.43 -11.62
C PHE A 19 -16.80 0.04 -11.77
N TRP A 20 -17.75 0.96 -11.97
CA TRP A 20 -17.48 2.39 -12.05
C TRP A 20 -16.90 2.94 -10.74
N LYS A 21 -17.51 2.58 -9.60
CA LYS A 21 -17.04 3.01 -8.27
C LYS A 21 -15.65 2.46 -7.95
N SER A 22 -15.41 1.17 -8.18
CA SER A 22 -14.10 0.54 -7.98
C SER A 22 -13.06 1.04 -8.98
N GLY A 23 -13.45 1.33 -10.21
CA GLY A 23 -12.58 1.87 -11.26
C GLY A 23 -11.89 3.16 -10.83
N TRP A 24 -12.63 4.09 -10.24
CA TRP A 24 -12.04 5.32 -9.69
C TRP A 24 -11.05 5.06 -8.55
N ALA A 25 -11.32 4.06 -7.69
CA ALA A 25 -10.39 3.67 -6.63
C ALA A 25 -9.10 3.06 -7.19
N PHE A 26 -9.19 2.27 -8.27
CA PHE A 26 -8.00 1.76 -8.97
C PHE A 26 -7.21 2.89 -9.63
N VAL A 27 -7.88 3.83 -10.31
CA VAL A 27 -7.21 4.99 -10.93
C VAL A 27 -6.43 5.80 -9.89
N LEU A 28 -7.05 6.11 -8.74
CA LEU A 28 -6.36 6.81 -7.66
C LEU A 28 -5.22 5.97 -7.06
N GLY A 29 -5.42 4.67 -6.87
CA GLY A 29 -4.37 3.77 -6.36
C GLY A 29 -3.15 3.69 -7.28
N TYR A 30 -3.39 3.55 -8.59
CA TYR A 30 -2.32 3.56 -9.59
C TYR A 30 -1.68 4.94 -9.73
N PHE A 31 -2.44 6.02 -9.58
CA PHE A 31 -1.91 7.37 -9.57
C PHE A 31 -0.96 7.59 -8.39
N VAL A 32 -1.34 7.20 -7.18
CA VAL A 32 -0.48 7.26 -5.99
C VAL A 32 0.74 6.35 -6.13
N SER A 33 0.55 5.12 -6.63
CA SER A 33 1.67 4.22 -6.97
C SER A 33 2.63 4.86 -7.98
N GLY A 34 2.09 5.52 -9.02
CA GLY A 34 2.85 6.27 -10.02
C GLY A 34 3.57 7.47 -9.42
N MET A 35 2.96 8.20 -8.49
CA MET A 35 3.61 9.30 -7.76
C MET A 35 4.75 8.79 -6.88
N ILE A 36 4.56 7.69 -6.14
CA ILE A 36 5.64 7.08 -5.36
C ILE A 36 6.76 6.64 -6.32
N GLN A 37 6.41 6.13 -7.50
CA GLN A 37 7.36 5.76 -8.54
C GLN A 37 8.10 6.97 -9.13
N ALA A 38 7.43 8.10 -9.35
CA ALA A 38 7.97 9.29 -9.98
C ALA A 38 8.65 10.28 -9.03
N PHE A 39 8.29 10.30 -7.74
CA PHE A 39 8.80 11.31 -6.79
C PHE A 39 9.74 10.75 -5.72
N VAL A 40 9.76 9.43 -5.46
CA VAL A 40 10.58 8.86 -4.37
C VAL A 40 11.82 8.15 -4.93
N PRO A 41 13.05 8.65 -4.74
CA PRO A 41 14.26 8.01 -5.26
C PRO A 41 14.50 6.63 -4.65
N LYS A 42 14.91 5.63 -5.46
CA LYS A 42 15.23 4.26 -5.00
C LYS A 42 16.25 4.27 -3.85
N LYS A 43 17.22 5.19 -3.90
CA LYS A 43 18.28 5.37 -2.89
C LYS A 43 17.76 5.84 -1.54
N GLU A 44 16.81 6.78 -1.49
CA GLU A 44 16.17 7.18 -0.24
C GLU A 44 15.27 6.08 0.31
N LEU A 45 14.49 5.44 -0.56
CA LEU A 45 13.58 4.37 -0.18
C LEU A 45 14.33 3.16 0.39
N THR A 46 15.44 2.76 -0.24
CA THR A 46 16.31 1.69 0.27
C THR A 46 17.04 2.11 1.56
N LYS A 47 17.43 3.38 1.71
CA LYS A 47 18.09 3.89 2.92
C LYS A 47 17.16 3.91 4.15
N TYR A 48 15.87 4.18 3.97
CA TYR A 48 14.91 4.30 5.08
C TYR A 48 13.99 3.09 5.25
N MET A 49 13.82 2.27 4.23
CA MET A 49 12.92 1.10 4.23
C MET A 49 13.58 -0.20 3.75
N GLY A 50 14.88 -0.20 3.41
CA GLY A 50 15.57 -1.38 2.87
C GLY A 50 15.89 -2.48 3.88
N ASP A 51 15.99 -2.13 5.17
CA ASP A 51 16.25 -3.07 6.25
C ASP A 51 14.97 -3.41 7.04
N ALA A 52 14.94 -4.57 7.69
CA ALA A 52 13.84 -5.02 8.56
C ALA A 52 13.82 -4.33 9.95
N ASP A 53 14.36 -3.11 10.04
CA ASP A 53 14.51 -2.38 11.30
C ASP A 53 13.21 -1.71 11.76
N LEU A 54 13.13 -1.44 13.06
CA LEU A 54 12.01 -0.72 13.69
C LEU A 54 11.73 0.64 13.04
N LYS A 55 12.76 1.31 12.49
CA LYS A 55 12.62 2.57 11.76
C LYS A 55 11.89 2.40 10.43
N SER A 56 12.21 1.35 9.67
CA SER A 56 11.55 1.04 8.40
C SER A 56 10.08 0.72 8.61
N ILE A 57 9.78 -0.05 9.67
CA ILE A 57 8.41 -0.43 10.02
C ILE A 57 7.60 0.79 10.47
N SER A 58 8.13 1.63 11.36
CA SER A 58 7.41 2.81 11.85
C SER A 58 7.14 3.82 10.76
N LEU A 59 8.12 4.06 9.87
CA LEU A 59 7.99 4.98 8.75
C LEU A 59 6.97 4.45 7.72
N SER A 60 7.02 3.15 7.43
CA SER A 60 6.06 2.49 6.54
C SER A 60 4.64 2.54 7.09
N THR A 61 4.47 2.32 8.41
CA THR A 61 3.18 2.45 9.08
C THR A 61 2.66 3.88 9.03
N PHE A 62 3.51 4.88 9.24
CA PHE A 62 3.10 6.28 9.19
C PHE A 62 2.65 6.70 7.78
N PHE A 63 3.43 6.38 6.76
CA PHE A 63 3.04 6.65 5.37
C PHE A 63 1.80 5.86 4.96
N GLY A 64 1.68 4.61 5.42
CA GLY A 64 0.48 3.80 5.21
C GLY A 64 -0.76 4.47 5.79
N ALA A 65 -0.73 4.79 7.09
CA ALA A 65 -1.82 5.47 7.80
C ALA A 65 -2.26 6.79 7.13
N ALA A 66 -1.30 7.53 6.56
CA ALA A 66 -1.58 8.77 5.82
C ALA A 66 -2.18 8.53 4.42
N SER A 67 -1.84 7.41 3.76
CA SER A 67 -2.15 7.17 2.33
C SER A 67 -3.58 6.74 2.05
N SER A 68 -4.45 6.55 3.06
CA SER A 68 -5.89 6.23 2.95
C SER A 68 -6.26 5.43 1.70
N SER A 69 -5.63 4.28 1.50
CA SER A 69 -5.78 3.48 0.28
C SER A 69 -6.71 2.30 0.49
N CYS A 70 -7.57 2.01 -0.49
CA CYS A 70 -8.33 0.77 -0.51
C CYS A 70 -7.37 -0.44 -0.61
N SER A 71 -7.77 -1.63 -0.14
CA SER A 71 -6.87 -2.79 -0.03
C SER A 71 -6.11 -3.13 -1.33
N PHE A 72 -6.72 -2.89 -2.49
CA PHE A 72 -6.07 -3.05 -3.79
C PHE A 72 -5.02 -1.97 -4.10
N ALA A 73 -5.31 -0.71 -3.79
CA ALA A 73 -4.36 0.39 -3.94
C ALA A 73 -3.18 0.22 -2.97
N ALA A 74 -3.45 -0.21 -1.73
CA ALA A 74 -2.43 -0.52 -0.74
C ALA A 74 -1.50 -1.66 -1.23
N LEU A 75 -2.06 -2.72 -1.83
CA LEU A 75 -1.28 -3.82 -2.40
C LEU A 75 -0.42 -3.37 -3.60
N ALA A 76 -0.96 -2.55 -4.51
CA ALA A 76 -0.21 -2.03 -5.65
C ALA A 76 0.95 -1.11 -5.21
N ALA A 77 0.71 -0.25 -4.22
CA ALA A 77 1.74 0.59 -3.62
C ALA A 77 2.79 -0.26 -2.87
N ALA A 78 2.37 -1.26 -2.08
CA ALA A 78 3.28 -2.19 -1.40
C ALA A 78 4.19 -2.94 -2.38
N ARG A 79 3.64 -3.44 -3.50
CA ARG A 79 4.44 -4.06 -4.57
C ARG A 79 5.48 -3.08 -5.15
N SER A 80 5.09 -1.82 -5.34
CA SER A 80 5.98 -0.76 -5.85
C SER A 80 7.10 -0.44 -4.84
N LEU A 81 6.80 -0.43 -3.54
CA LEU A 81 7.80 -0.24 -2.48
C LEU A 81 8.83 -1.39 -2.47
N VAL A 82 8.38 -2.65 -2.55
CA VAL A 82 9.27 -3.82 -2.65
C VAL A 82 10.12 -3.74 -3.91
N LYS A 83 9.54 -3.33 -5.05
CA LYS A 83 10.26 -3.13 -6.32
C LYS A 83 11.37 -2.07 -6.20
N LYS A 84 11.13 -1.02 -5.44
CA LYS A 84 12.12 0.01 -5.12
C LYS A 84 13.12 -0.38 -4.02
N GLY A 85 13.10 -1.62 -3.56
CA GLY A 85 14.08 -2.14 -2.61
C GLY A 85 13.66 -2.03 -1.13
N ALA A 86 12.39 -1.74 -0.82
CA ALA A 86 11.89 -1.84 0.55
C ALA A 86 11.86 -3.31 1.01
N HIS A 87 12.15 -3.53 2.28
CA HIS A 87 12.04 -4.84 2.90
C HIS A 87 10.58 -5.32 2.85
N PHE A 88 10.36 -6.60 2.58
CA PHE A 88 9.00 -7.17 2.48
C PHE A 88 8.15 -6.92 3.74
N ILE A 89 8.78 -7.03 4.92
CA ILE A 89 8.13 -6.71 6.21
C ILE A 89 7.68 -5.25 6.27
N ALA A 90 8.48 -4.31 5.76
CA ALA A 90 8.13 -2.90 5.71
C ALA A 90 6.94 -2.65 4.77
N ALA A 91 6.90 -3.33 3.61
CA ALA A 91 5.78 -3.27 2.68
C ALA A 91 4.48 -3.86 3.26
N VAL A 92 4.57 -4.96 4.02
CA VAL A 92 3.42 -5.55 4.73
C VAL A 92 2.93 -4.62 5.83
N ALA A 93 3.83 -4.02 6.62
CA ALA A 93 3.48 -3.02 7.62
C ALA A 93 2.77 -1.82 6.99
N PHE A 94 3.28 -1.30 5.87
CA PHE A 94 2.62 -0.25 5.08
C PHE A 94 1.21 -0.68 4.66
N MET A 95 1.05 -1.90 4.13
CA MET A 95 -0.23 -2.39 3.63
C MET A 95 -1.28 -2.45 4.74
N PHE A 96 -0.94 -3.04 5.89
CA PHE A 96 -1.85 -3.11 7.04
C PHE A 96 -2.18 -1.72 7.59
N ALA A 97 -1.17 -0.87 7.76
CA ALA A 97 -1.37 0.48 8.25
C ALA A 97 -2.27 1.31 7.32
N SER A 98 -2.12 1.16 6.01
CA SER A 98 -2.94 1.85 5.03
C SER A 98 -4.39 1.41 5.01
N THR A 99 -4.69 0.18 5.41
CA THR A 99 -6.06 -0.34 5.43
C THR A 99 -6.75 -0.18 6.78
N ASN A 100 -5.98 -0.09 7.87
CA ASN A 100 -6.49 -0.23 9.22
C ASN A 100 -6.25 1.03 10.08
N LEU A 101 -5.12 1.72 9.93
CA LEU A 101 -4.78 2.92 10.70
C LEU A 101 -5.09 4.22 9.94
N VAL A 102 -6.05 4.19 9.02
CA VAL A 102 -6.39 5.39 8.24
C VAL A 102 -7.05 6.45 9.13
N ILE A 103 -6.60 7.70 8.99
CA ILE A 103 -7.08 8.85 9.79
C ILE A 103 -8.60 9.01 9.68
N GLU A 104 -9.18 8.78 8.50
CA GLU A 104 -10.63 8.83 8.27
C GLU A 104 -11.40 7.85 9.16
N LEU A 105 -10.96 6.59 9.20
CA LEU A 105 -11.57 5.56 10.03
C LEU A 105 -11.36 5.84 11.52
N GLY A 106 -10.19 6.35 11.90
CA GLY A 106 -9.91 6.79 13.27
C GLY A 106 -10.86 7.90 13.74
N ILE A 107 -11.16 8.88 12.89
CA ILE A 107 -12.13 9.95 13.20
C ILE A 107 -13.54 9.38 13.36
N LEU A 108 -13.96 8.45 12.48
CA LEU A 108 -15.27 7.80 12.59
C LEU A 108 -15.41 7.01 13.91
N ILE A 109 -14.40 6.23 14.27
CA ILE A 109 -14.38 5.47 15.53
C ILE A 109 -14.44 6.43 16.73
N LEU A 110 -13.67 7.52 16.70
CA LEU A 110 -13.66 8.51 17.77
C LEU A 110 -15.04 9.14 17.99
N ILE A 111 -15.76 9.44 16.90
CA ILE A 111 -17.09 10.06 16.96
C ILE A 111 -18.15 9.07 17.44
N PHE A 112 -18.18 7.84 16.92
CA PHE A 112 -19.26 6.89 17.20
C PHE A 112 -19.03 6.03 18.44
N LEU A 113 -17.80 5.60 18.69
CA LEU A 113 -17.46 4.64 19.76
C LEU A 113 -16.61 5.30 20.88
N GLY A 114 -15.99 6.45 20.61
CA GLY A 114 -15.20 7.19 21.59
C GLY A 114 -13.71 6.82 21.59
N TRP A 115 -12.95 7.50 22.46
CA TRP A 115 -11.48 7.44 22.43
C TRP A 115 -10.89 6.07 22.81
N GLN A 116 -11.59 5.28 23.62
CA GLN A 116 -11.14 3.96 24.06
C GLN A 116 -11.04 2.98 22.88
N PHE A 117 -11.99 3.03 21.95
CA PHE A 117 -11.99 2.20 20.75
C PHE A 117 -10.97 2.68 19.72
N LEU A 118 -10.75 3.99 19.62
CA LEU A 118 -9.66 4.52 18.79
C LEU A 118 -8.29 4.03 19.28
N ALA A 119 -8.05 4.10 20.59
CA ALA A 119 -6.81 3.59 21.18
C ALA A 119 -6.66 2.07 20.99
N ALA A 120 -7.76 1.31 21.14
CA ALA A 120 -7.78 -0.13 20.89
C ALA A 120 -7.49 -0.47 19.43
N GLU A 121 -8.01 0.29 18.46
CA GLU A 121 -7.73 0.09 17.03
C GLU A 121 -6.25 0.36 16.73
N LEU A 122 -5.70 1.48 17.22
CA LEU A 122 -4.28 1.81 17.01
C LEU A 122 -3.35 0.74 17.61
N ILE A 123 -3.61 0.33 18.85
CA ILE A 123 -2.82 -0.71 19.51
C ILE A 123 -3.02 -2.06 18.81
N GLY A 124 -4.26 -2.42 18.48
CA GLY A 124 -4.61 -3.66 17.80
C GLY A 124 -3.96 -3.77 16.44
N GLY A 125 -4.01 -2.72 15.62
CA GLY A 125 -3.37 -2.64 14.32
C GLY A 125 -1.85 -2.77 14.40
N LEU A 126 -1.20 -2.09 15.35
CA LEU A 126 0.24 -2.22 15.57
C LEU A 126 0.63 -3.63 16.03
N VAL A 127 -0.13 -4.22 16.96
CA VAL A 127 0.07 -5.60 17.41
C VAL A 127 -0.10 -6.57 16.25
N LEU A 128 -1.10 -6.37 15.39
CA LEU A 128 -1.37 -7.22 14.25
C LEU A 128 -0.26 -7.13 13.19
N ILE A 129 0.28 -5.93 12.95
CA ILE A 129 1.47 -5.73 12.10
C ILE A 129 2.66 -6.48 12.69
N ALA A 130 2.89 -6.38 14.00
CA ALA A 130 4.00 -7.05 14.67
C ALA A 130 3.87 -8.57 14.60
N ILE A 131 2.69 -9.12 14.89
CA ILE A 131 2.40 -10.56 14.79
C ILE A 131 2.59 -11.03 13.34
N SER A 132 2.01 -10.32 12.37
CA SER A 132 2.13 -10.68 10.95
C SER A 132 3.58 -10.67 10.49
N SER A 133 4.34 -9.64 10.89
CA SER A 133 5.77 -9.52 10.58
C SER A 133 6.58 -10.65 11.19
N LEU A 134 6.30 -11.03 12.44
CA LEU A 134 6.94 -12.14 13.13
C LEU A 134 6.60 -13.48 12.48
N LEU A 135 5.32 -13.68 12.13
CA LEU A 135 4.84 -14.90 11.48
C LEU A 135 5.51 -15.08 10.12
N ILE A 136 5.61 -14.02 9.31
CA ILE A 136 6.30 -14.04 8.02
C ILE A 136 7.77 -14.40 8.21
N LYS A 137 8.46 -13.79 9.18
CA LYS A 137 9.86 -14.10 9.49
C LYS A 137 10.05 -15.56 9.93
N TRP A 138 9.05 -16.15 10.58
CA TRP A 138 9.13 -17.53 11.08
C TRP A 138 8.69 -18.59 10.06
N THR A 139 7.68 -18.30 9.25
CA THR A 139 7.11 -19.24 8.27
C THR A 139 7.81 -19.20 6.92
N TYR A 140 8.33 -18.04 6.48
CA TYR A 140 8.97 -17.91 5.18
C TYR A 140 10.50 -17.84 5.29
N PRO A 141 11.25 -18.78 4.68
CA PRO A 141 12.71 -18.74 4.66
C PRO A 141 13.19 -17.51 3.88
N GLU A 142 14.25 -16.86 4.36
CA GLU A 142 14.81 -15.63 3.77
C GLU A 142 15.16 -15.78 2.27
N SER A 143 15.47 -17.00 1.82
CA SER A 143 15.73 -17.30 0.40
C SER A 143 14.53 -17.07 -0.51
N TRP A 144 13.30 -17.29 -0.03
CA TRP A 144 12.09 -17.06 -0.81
C TRP A 144 11.73 -15.57 -0.87
N LEU A 145 12.05 -14.83 0.19
CA LEU A 145 11.93 -13.37 0.25
C LEU A 145 12.94 -12.69 -0.67
N GLN A 146 14.19 -13.18 -0.71
CA GLN A 146 15.20 -12.73 -1.65
C GLN A 146 14.84 -13.09 -3.09
N ALA A 147 14.36 -14.31 -3.37
CA ALA A 147 13.90 -14.70 -4.70
C ALA A 147 12.68 -13.89 -5.17
N ALA A 148 11.77 -13.53 -4.26
CA ALA A 148 10.64 -12.65 -4.56
C ALA A 148 11.11 -11.23 -4.88
N ARG A 149 12.12 -10.71 -4.16
CA ARG A 149 12.76 -9.43 -4.47
C ARG A 149 13.41 -9.46 -5.85
N GLU A 150 14.20 -10.48 -6.12
CA GLU A 150 14.95 -10.63 -7.36
C GLU A 150 14.03 -10.78 -8.58
N LYS A 151 12.90 -11.51 -8.45
CA LYS A 151 11.85 -11.55 -9.49
C LYS A 151 11.21 -10.19 -9.76
N VAL A 152 10.93 -9.41 -8.71
CA VAL A 152 10.30 -8.10 -8.85
C VAL A 152 11.31 -7.07 -9.42
N GLU A 153 12.60 -7.26 -9.17
CA GLU A 153 13.71 -6.48 -9.72
C GLU A 153 14.03 -6.87 -11.18
N GLN A 154 13.90 -8.14 -11.58
CA GLN A 154 14.02 -8.60 -12.97
C GLN A 154 12.83 -8.17 -13.87
N ASP A 155 11.63 -8.03 -13.30
CA ASP A 155 10.48 -7.38 -13.98
C ASP A 155 10.72 -5.87 -14.26
N ASP A 156 11.92 -5.34 -13.98
CA ASP A 156 12.30 -3.91 -14.04
C ASP A 156 13.55 -3.59 -14.88
N ASP A 157 13.79 -4.31 -15.97
CA ASP A 157 14.86 -4.03 -16.95
C ASP A 157 14.75 -2.64 -17.66
N GLY A 158 14.15 -1.61 -17.03
CA GLY A 158 13.99 -0.27 -17.59
C GLY A 158 13.97 0.92 -16.62
N LEU A 159 14.22 0.76 -15.31
CA LEU A 159 14.24 1.91 -14.37
C LEU A 159 15.54 2.03 -13.56
N THR A 160 16.66 1.63 -14.14
CA THR A 160 17.97 2.09 -13.70
C THR A 160 18.26 3.46 -14.30
N GLU A 161 17.96 4.53 -13.57
CA GLU A 161 18.75 5.75 -13.66
C GLU A 161 18.65 6.57 -12.37
N ASP A 162 19.81 7.07 -11.95
CA ASP A 162 20.06 7.85 -10.75
C ASP A 162 19.10 9.05 -10.71
N PHE A 163 18.13 9.03 -9.79
CA PHE A 163 16.91 9.84 -9.87
C PHE A 163 17.00 11.03 -8.90
N ASP A 164 17.33 12.22 -9.40
CA ASP A 164 17.34 13.46 -8.59
C ASP A 164 16.07 14.30 -8.84
N TRP A 165 15.16 14.25 -7.87
CA TRP A 165 13.85 14.92 -7.92
C TRP A 165 13.95 16.45 -8.01
N LYS A 166 15.09 17.05 -7.63
CA LYS A 166 15.31 18.51 -7.71
C LYS A 166 15.51 19.01 -9.14
N GLU A 167 16.06 18.18 -10.03
CA GLU A 167 16.28 18.56 -11.42
C GLU A 167 14.97 18.59 -12.21
N ARG A 168 14.02 17.67 -11.97
CA ARG A 168 12.73 17.64 -12.68
C ARG A 168 11.73 18.71 -12.25
N ILE A 169 11.71 19.12 -10.98
CA ILE A 169 10.87 20.25 -10.55
C ILE A 169 11.36 21.57 -11.16
N THR A 170 12.65 21.63 -11.55
CA THR A 170 13.28 22.80 -12.17
C THR A 170 13.28 22.74 -13.69
N SER A 171 13.27 21.53 -14.28
CA SER A 171 13.21 21.32 -15.73
C SER A 171 11.81 21.63 -16.26
N LYS A 172 11.75 22.45 -17.32
CA LYS A 172 10.52 22.73 -18.08
C LYS A 172 10.09 21.58 -18.98
N GLU A 173 10.84 20.48 -19.02
CA GLU A 173 10.48 19.26 -19.73
C GLU A 173 10.28 18.17 -18.66
N GLY A 174 9.01 17.75 -18.53
CA GLY A 174 8.47 16.95 -17.43
C GLY A 174 9.08 15.56 -17.25
#